data_AF-A0A0P7X9Q1-F1
#
_entry.id   AF-A0A0P7X9Q1-F1
#
_cell.length_a   1.000
_cell.length_b   1.000
_cell.length_c   1.000
_cell.angle_alpha   90.00
_cell.angle_beta   90.00
_cell.angle_gamma   90.00
#
_symmetry.space_group_name_H-M   'P 1'
#
loop_
_entity.id
_entity.type
_entity.pdbx_description
1 polymer ?
#
loop_
_entity_poly.entity_id
_entity_poly.type
_entity_poly.pdbx_seq_one_letter_code
_entity_poly.pdbx_strand_id
1 'polypeptide(L)' 'MQIDGSQNASFATALQGMQRSSNQVVNASERIANSGAADTAAVVDLAAGERFYTANARVLETESQMLGTLINTKA' A
#
# COMPACT_ATOMS: atom_id res chain seq x y z
N MET A 1 13.25 5.76 -25.58
CA MET A 1 12.81 4.97 -24.41
C MET A 1 12.30 5.96 -23.37
N GLN A 2 11.01 6.29 -23.47
CA GLN A 2 10.34 7.23 -22.58
C GLN A 2 10.10 6.45 -21.28
N ILE A 3 10.84 6.75 -20.21
CA ILE A 3 10.43 6.30 -18.87
C ILE A 3 9.19 7.13 -18.61
N ASP A 4 8.06 6.48 -18.80
CA ASP A 4 6.74 7.07 -18.98
C ASP A 4 6.31 7.72 -17.67
N GLY A 5 5.83 8.97 -17.71
CA GLY A 5 5.44 9.71 -16.50
C GLY A 5 4.35 9.02 -15.67
N SER A 6 3.68 8.03 -16.26
CA SER A 6 2.71 7.13 -15.64
C SER A 6 3.30 6.20 -14.57
N GLN A 7 4.53 5.69 -14.74
CA GLN A 7 5.19 4.82 -13.75
C GLN A 7 5.45 5.58 -12.45
N ASN A 8 5.96 6.80 -12.55
CA ASN A 8 6.23 7.66 -11.39
C ASN A 8 4.94 8.07 -10.66
N ALA A 9 3.84 8.31 -11.40
CA ALA A 9 2.53 8.58 -10.82
C ALA A 9 1.95 7.35 -10.08
N SER A 10 2.13 6.15 -10.63
CA SER A 10 1.65 4.91 -10.01
C SER A 10 2.44 4.56 -8.74
N PHE A 11 3.76 4.75 -8.75
CA PHE A 11 4.63 4.59 -7.59
C PHE A 11 4.24 5.56 -6.47
N ALA A 12 4.10 6.86 -6.78
CA ALA A 12 3.68 7.86 -5.81
C ALA A 12 2.29 7.56 -5.23
N THR A 13 1.36 7.11 -6.07
CA THR A 13 0.01 6.70 -5.65
C THR A 13 0.06 5.49 -4.73
N ALA A 14 0.85 4.47 -5.05
CA ALA A 14 1.02 3.29 -4.23
C ALA A 14 1.66 3.61 -2.88
N LEU A 15 2.67 4.48 -2.85
CA LEU A 15 3.30 4.95 -1.61
C LEU A 15 2.29 5.70 -0.72
N GLN A 16 1.51 6.61 -1.31
CA GLN A 16 0.46 7.33 -0.58
C GLN A 16 -0.65 6.37 -0.08
N GLY A 17 -1.03 5.38 -0.90
CA GLY A 17 -1.97 4.33 -0.54
C GLY A 17 -1.48 3.50 0.65
N MET A 18 -0.20 3.13 0.66
CA MET A 18 0.45 2.45 1.78
C MET A 18 0.37 3.27 3.08
N GLN A 19 0.70 4.56 3.03
CA GLN A 19 0.61 5.44 4.20
C GLN A 19 -0.82 5.54 4.75
N ARG A 20 -1.81 5.71 3.87
CA ARG A 20 -3.23 5.75 4.26
C ARG A 20 -3.68 4.44 4.89
N SER A 21 -3.35 3.31 4.27
CA SER A 21 -3.70 1.99 4.79
C SER A 21 -3.02 1.69 6.13
N SER A 22 -1.78 2.14 6.33
CA SER A 22 -1.11 2.06 7.65
C SER A 22 -1.87 2.86 8.71
N ASN A 23 -2.30 4.08 8.41
CA ASN A 23 -3.08 4.89 9.35
C ASN A 23 -4.44 4.24 9.66
N GLN A 24 -5.09 3.64 8.66
CA GLN A 24 -6.34 2.91 8.84
C GLN A 24 -6.16 1.69 9.74
N VAL A 25 -5.10 0.89 9.52
CA VAL A 25 -4.76 -0.27 10.36
C VAL A 25 -4.52 0.14 11.81
N VAL A 26 -3.75 1.21 12.04
CA VAL A 26 -3.48 1.72 13.39
C VAL A 26 -4.77 2.16 14.07
N ASN A 27 -5.58 2.99 13.41
CA ASN A 27 -6.84 3.48 13.97
C ASN A 27 -7.83 2.33 14.27
N ALA A 28 -7.95 1.37 13.35
CA ALA A 28 -8.80 0.20 13.54
C ALA A 28 -8.30 -0.67 14.71
N SER A 29 -6.99 -0.86 14.83
CA SER A 29 -6.39 -1.59 15.95
C SER A 29 -6.65 -0.92 17.29
N GLU A 30 -6.52 0.41 17.35
CA GLU A 30 -6.84 1.20 18.54
C GLU A 30 -8.33 1.07 18.91
N ARG A 31 -9.22 1.11 17.93
CA ARG A 31 -10.67 0.93 18.15
C ARG A 31 -10.99 -0.46 18.68
N ILE A 32 -10.38 -1.52 18.12
CA ILE A 32 -10.54 -2.89 18.61
C ILE A 32 -10.04 -3.03 20.05
N ALA A 33 -8.88 -2.44 20.36
CA ALA A 33 -8.29 -2.51 21.69
C ALA A 33 -9.12 -1.76 22.75
N ASN A 34 -9.75 -0.64 22.37
CA ASN A 34 -10.53 0.20 23.27
C ASN A 34 -12.02 -0.15 23.32
N SER A 35 -12.56 -0.87 22.33
CA SER A 35 -13.97 -1.26 22.33
C SER A 35 -14.17 -2.44 23.28
N GLY A 36 -14.77 -2.21 24.44
CA GLY A 36 -15.16 -3.26 25.40
C GLY A 36 -16.23 -4.25 24.88
N ALA A 37 -16.62 -4.15 23.61
CA ALA A 37 -17.48 -5.07 22.87
C ALA A 37 -16.86 -5.30 21.47
N ALA A 38 -17.22 -6.38 20.78
CA ALA A 38 -16.68 -6.67 19.45
C ALA A 38 -17.10 -5.60 18.41
N ASP A 39 -16.26 -4.58 18.20
CA ASP A 39 -16.42 -3.61 17.12
C ASP A 39 -16.10 -4.29 15.78
N THR A 40 -17.12 -4.91 15.22
CA THR A 40 -17.04 -5.65 13.94
C THR A 40 -16.63 -4.71 12.80
N ALA A 41 -16.99 -3.43 12.86
CA ALA A 41 -16.58 -2.46 11.86
C ALA A 41 -15.07 -2.21 11.94
N ALA A 42 -14.51 -2.06 13.14
CA ALA A 42 -13.06 -1.91 13.32
C ALA A 42 -12.29 -3.16 12.87
N VAL A 43 -12.81 -4.38 13.06
CA VAL A 43 -12.19 -5.61 12.53
C VAL A 43 -12.20 -5.63 10.99
N VAL A 44 -13.30 -5.20 10.36
CA VAL A 44 -13.38 -5.09 8.90
C VAL A 44 -12.43 -4.00 8.38
N ASP A 45 -12.35 -2.86 9.06
CA ASP A 45 -11.44 -1.76 8.73
C ASP A 45 -9.98 -2.20 8.81
N LEU A 46 -9.62 -2.98 9.84
CA LEU A 46 -8.29 -3.57 9.98
C LEU A 46 -7.96 -4.49 8.80
N ALA A 47 -8.84 -5.46 8.52
CA ALA A 47 -8.64 -6.41 7.44
C ALA A 47 -8.60 -5.74 6.05
N ALA A 48 -9.41 -4.70 5.85
CA ALA A 48 -9.37 -3.90 4.62
C ALA A 48 -8.05 -3.14 4.50
N GLY A 49 -7.61 -2.48 5.57
CA GLY A 49 -6.35 -1.77 5.63
C GLY A 49 -5.14 -2.66 5.31
N GLU A 50 -5.06 -3.86 5.90
CA GLU A 50 -3.99 -4.83 5.62
C GLU A 50 -3.95 -5.27 4.14
N ARG A 51 -5.13 -5.50 3.54
CA ARG A 51 -5.25 -5.86 2.13
C ARG A 51 -4.80 -4.72 1.22
N PHE A 52 -5.21 -3.49 1.52
CA PHE A 52 -4.78 -2.32 0.76
C PHE A 52 -3.28 -2.06 0.92
N TYR A 53 -2.73 -2.23 2.11
CA TYR A 53 -1.29 -2.12 2.34
C TYR A 53 -0.53 -3.12 1.48
N THR A 54 -0.95 -4.40 1.52
CA THR A 54 -0.33 -5.47 0.74
C THR A 54 -0.45 -5.25 -0.76
N ALA A 55 -1.60 -4.78 -1.24
CA ALA A 55 -1.80 -4.47 -2.66
C ALA A 55 -0.87 -3.35 -3.13
N ASN A 56 -0.76 -2.26 -2.36
CA ASN A 56 0.14 -1.15 -2.68
C ASN A 56 1.61 -1.57 -2.60
N ALA A 57 1.99 -2.41 -1.65
CA ALA A 57 3.35 -2.94 -1.54
C ALA A 57 3.74 -3.76 -2.80
N ARG A 58 2.81 -4.58 -3.33
CA ARG A 58 3.05 -5.34 -4.58
C ARG A 58 3.22 -4.44 -5.79
N VAL A 59 2.50 -3.32 -5.86
CA VAL A 59 2.69 -2.33 -6.93
C VAL A 59 4.08 -1.74 -6.84
N LEU A 60 4.53 -1.30 -5.66
CA LEU A 60 5.87 -0.76 -5.46
C LEU A 60 6.97 -1.77 -5.81
N GLU A 61 6.79 -3.04 -5.44
CA GLU A 61 7.73 -4.12 -5.79
C GLU A 61 7.81 -4.33 -7.30
N THR A 62 6.66 -4.38 -7.98
CA THR A 62 6.60 -4.55 -9.44
C THR A 62 7.25 -3.37 -10.16
N GLU A 63 6.97 -2.14 -9.73
CA GLU A 63 7.61 -0.93 -10.26
C GLU A 63 9.14 -0.96 -10.03
N SER A 64 9.60 -1.40 -8.85
CA SER A 64 11.02 -1.55 -8.56
C SER A 64 11.70 -2.59 -9.47
N GLN A 65 11.05 -3.74 -9.70
CA GLN A 65 11.55 -4.78 -10.60
C GLN A 65 11.62 -4.28 -12.05
N MET A 66 10.60 -3.55 -12.52
CA MET A 66 10.57 -2.95 -13.86
C MET A 66 11.69 -1.92 -14.06
N LEU A 67 11.97 -1.09 -13.05
CA LEU A 67 13.11 -0.17 -13.09
C LEU A 67 14.44 -0.94 -13.15
N GLY A 68 14.59 -2.01 -12.37
CA GLY A 68 15.78 -2.85 -12.37
C GLY A 68 16.05 -3.51 -13.72
N THR A 69 15.02 -4.06 -14.37
CA THR A 69 15.16 -4.68 -15.70
C THR A 69 15.49 -3.65 -16.77
N LEU A 70 14.91 -2.45 -16.71
CA LEU A 70 15.24 -1.33 -17.62
C LEU A 70 16.69 -0.87 -17.48
N ILE A 71 17.23 -0.82 -16.26
CA ILE A 71 18.64 -0.49 -16.02
C ILE A 71 19.54 -1.56 -16.63
N ASN A 72 19.25 -2.85 -16.37
CA ASN A 72 20.04 -3.97 -16.92
C ASN A 72 19.99 -4.07 -18.45
N THR A 73 18.93 -3.58 -19.09
CA THR A 73 18.83 -3.58 -20.57
C THR A 73 19.62 -2.44 -21.21
N LYS A 74 19.98 -1.38 -20.45
CA LYS A 74 20.77 -0.25 -20.94
C LYS A 74 22.27 -0.37 -20.66
N ALA A 75 22.69 -1.30 -19.80
CA ALA A 75 24.09 -1.61 -19.52
C ALA A 75 24.67 -2.54 -20.60
#